data_AF-A0A2R4CAN2-F1
#
_entry.id   AF-A0A2R4CAN2-F1
#
_cell.length_a   1.000
_cell.length_b   1.000
_cell.length_c   1.000
_cell.angle_alpha   90.00
_cell.angle_beta   90.00
_cell.angle_gamma   90.00
#
_symmetry.space_group_name_H-M   'P 1'
#
loop_
_entity.id
_entity.type
_entity.pdbx_description
1 polymer ?
#
loop_
_entity_poly.entity_id
_entity_poly.type
_entity_poly.pdbx_seq_one_letter_code
_entity_poly.pdbx_strand_id
1 'polypeptide(L)' 'MTGPDGKQLTYLARGETLLPVTPGGLLEGDYRVETINDNEIIVVYSPLNEKTVINIRAAE' A
#
# COMPACT_ATOMS: atom_id res chain seq x y z
N MET A 1 7.69 3.90 10.87
CA MET A 1 9.17 3.82 10.84
C MET A 1 9.65 4.67 9.67
N THR A 2 10.69 5.46 9.87
CA THR A 2 11.25 6.31 8.81
C THR A 2 12.35 5.52 8.09
N GLY A 3 12.30 5.46 6.77
CA GLY A 3 13.32 4.83 5.95
C GLY A 3 14.66 5.57 6.00
N PRO A 4 15.73 4.96 5.46
CA PRO A 4 17.08 5.56 5.47
C PRO A 4 17.17 6.89 4.69
N ASP A 5 16.17 7.22 3.88
CA ASP A 5 16.02 8.47 3.15
C ASP A 5 15.10 9.50 3.85
N GLY A 6 14.65 9.22 5.08
CA GLY A 6 13.77 10.11 5.82
C GLY A 6 12.28 9.99 5.44
N LYS A 7 11.90 9.07 4.54
CA LYS A 7 10.50 8.89 4.13
C LYS A 7 9.76 7.93 5.03
N GLN A 8 8.47 8.19 5.25
CA GLN A 8 7.61 7.27 5.96
C GLN A 8 7.49 5.95 5.18
N LEU A 9 7.85 4.84 5.83
CA LEU A 9 7.63 3.51 5.30
C LEU A 9 6.25 3.01 5.73
N THR A 10 5.42 2.70 4.75
CA THR A 10 4.10 2.11 4.94
C THR A 10 4.16 0.63 4.57
N TYR A 11 3.51 -0.21 5.37
CA TYR A 11 3.44 -1.65 5.16
C TYR A 11 2.00 -2.12 5.17
N LEU A 12 1.65 -3.04 4.29
CA LEU A 12 0.41 -3.82 4.36
C LEU A 12 0.70 -5.16 5.02
N ALA A 13 -0.10 -5.53 6.02
CA ALA A 13 0.00 -6.84 6.65
C ALA A 13 -0.88 -7.86 5.90
N ARG A 14 -0.30 -9.02 5.58
CA ARG A 14 -0.99 -10.20 5.05
C ARG A 14 -0.62 -11.42 5.88
N GLY A 15 -1.48 -11.76 6.85
CA GLY A 15 -1.14 -12.77 7.85
C GLY A 15 0.10 -12.35 8.63
N GLU A 16 1.16 -13.17 8.58
CA GLU A 16 2.45 -12.89 9.22
C GLU A 16 3.43 -12.12 8.33
N THR A 17 3.07 -11.85 7.08
CA THR A 17 3.94 -11.13 6.12
C THR A 17 3.65 -9.63 6.15
N LEU A 18 4.69 -8.81 6.25
CA LEU A 18 4.63 -7.37 6.02
C LEU A 18 5.12 -7.06 4.61
N LEU A 19 4.25 -6.46 3.80
CA LEU A 19 4.54 -6.08 2.43
C LEU A 19 4.81 -4.57 2.38
N PRO A 20 6.03 -4.13 2.03
CA PRO A 20 6.32 -2.70 1.89
C PRO A 20 5.51 -2.13 0.72
N VAL A 21 4.88 -0.97 0.94
CA VAL A 21 4.14 -0.26 -0.11
C VAL A 21 4.67 1.15 -0.28
N THR A 22 4.82 1.54 -1.54
CA THR A 22 5.26 2.88 -1.95
C THR A 22 4.38 3.37 -3.08
N PRO A 23 3.99 4.66 -3.13
CA PRO A 23 3.23 5.19 -4.25
C PRO A 23 3.97 4.96 -5.58
N GLY A 24 3.25 4.48 -6.60
CA GLY A 24 3.80 4.08 -7.90
C GLY A 24 4.52 2.73 -7.92
N GLY A 25 4.71 2.09 -6.75
CA GLY A 25 5.34 0.78 -6.64
C GLY A 25 4.41 -0.37 -7.03
N LEU A 26 5.01 -1.53 -7.29
CA LEU A 26 4.30 -2.79 -7.49
C LEU A 26 4.28 -3.58 -6.19
N LEU A 27 3.09 -4.06 -5.82
CA LEU A 27 2.83 -4.99 -4.74
C LEU A 27 2.62 -6.37 -5.36
N GLU A 28 3.45 -7.34 -4.95
CA GLU A 28 3.40 -8.74 -5.41
C GLU A 28 3.38 -8.88 -6.95
N GLY A 29 3.98 -7.93 -7.68
CA GLY A 29 4.13 -7.95 -9.15
C GLY A 29 2.92 -7.44 -9.94
N ASP A 30 1.69 -7.70 -9.50
CA ASP A 30 0.50 -7.41 -10.31
C ASP A 30 -0.32 -6.19 -9.84
N TYR A 31 -0.16 -5.78 -8.59
CA TYR A 31 -0.91 -4.65 -8.01
C TYR A 31 -0.08 -3.38 -8.04
N ARG A 32 -0.53 -2.35 -8.75
CA ARG A 32 0.09 -1.01 -8.70
C ARG A 32 -0.51 -0.23 -7.53
N VAL A 33 0.35 0.31 -6.67
CA VAL A 33 -0.06 1.23 -5.62
C VAL A 33 -0.21 2.63 -6.23
N GLU A 34 -1.42 3.17 -6.25
CA GLU A 34 -1.67 4.51 -6.82
C GLU A 34 -1.69 5.61 -5.78
N THR A 35 -2.22 5.34 -4.58
CA THR A 35 -2.35 6.34 -3.52
C THR A 35 -2.08 5.71 -2.18
N ILE A 36 -1.35 6.44 -1.34
CA ILE A 36 -1.20 6.20 0.09
C ILE A 36 -1.42 7.54 0.77
N ASN A 37 -2.44 7.64 1.62
CA ASN A 37 -2.67 8.78 2.50
C ASN A 37 -3.17 8.28 3.87
N ASP A 38 -3.48 9.20 4.78
CA ASP A 38 -3.86 8.87 6.15
C ASP A 38 -5.22 8.14 6.26
N ASN A 39 -6.05 8.20 5.23
CA ASN A 39 -7.41 7.66 5.22
C ASN A 39 -7.54 6.39 4.38
N GLU A 40 -6.76 6.24 3.32
CA GLU A 40 -6.88 5.13 2.38
C GLU A 40 -5.57 4.78 1.66
N ILE A 41 -5.53 3.53 1.20
CA ILE A 41 -4.57 3.02 0.23
C ILE A 41 -5.35 2.53 -0.98
N ILE A 42 -4.99 3.03 -2.16
CA ILE A 42 -5.59 2.60 -3.44
C ILE A 42 -4.58 1.72 -4.17
N VAL A 43 -5.02 0.53 -4.54
CA VAL A 43 -4.27 -0.39 -5.41
C VAL A 43 -5.08 -0.76 -6.63
N VAL A 44 -4.41 -0.93 -7.76
CA VAL A 44 -5.02 -1.35 -9.03
C VAL A 44 -4.41 -2.67 -9.46
N TYR A 45 -5.26 -3.68 -9.65
CA TYR A 45 -4.86 -4.96 -10.21
C TYR A 45 -4.65 -4.82 -11.72
N SER A 46 -3.40 -4.84 -12.17
CA SER A 46 -3.02 -4.51 -13.55
C SER A 46 -3.68 -5.41 -14.62
N PRO A 47 -3.79 -6.73 -14.43
CA PRO A 47 -4.39 -7.60 -15.45
C PRO A 47 -5.85 -7.28 -15.78
N LEU A 48 -6.61 -6.73 -14.84
CA LEU A 48 -8.04 -6.40 -15.03
C LEU A 48 -8.31 -4.90 -14.98
N ASN A 49 -7.30 -4.07 -14.66
CA ASN A 49 -7.45 -2.65 -14.32
C ASN A 49 -8.52 -2.41 -13.23
N GLU A 50 -8.66 -3.34 -12.29
CA GLU A 50 -9.65 -3.25 -11.23
C GLU A 50 -9.08 -2.51 -10.01
N LYS A 51 -9.83 -1.53 -9.50
CA LYS A 51 -9.44 -0.70 -8.35
C LYS A 51 -9.95 -1.30 -7.05
N THR A 52 -9.06 -1.42 -6.07
CA THR A 52 -9.38 -1.77 -4.69
C THR A 52 -8.99 -0.62 -3.76
N VAL A 53 -9.90 -0.28 -2.84
CA VAL A 53 -9.69 0.75 -1.82
C VAL A 53 -9.59 0.08 -0.45
N ILE A 54 -8.45 0.25 0.20
CA ILE A 54 -8.19 -0.21 1.56
C ILE A 54 -8.33 1.01 2.47
N ASN A 55 -9.41 1.07 3.25
CA ASN A 55 -9.64 2.16 4.18
C ASN A 55 -8.79 1.97 5.44
N ILE A 56 -8.01 2.98 5.81
CA ILE A 56 -7.26 3.03 7.05
C ILE A 56 -8.20 3.57 8.12
N ARG A 57 -8.44 2.77 9.15
CA ARG A 57 -9.12 3.23 10.37
C ARG A 57 -8.07 3.30 11.46
N ALA A 58 -7.99 4.43 12.16
CA ALA A 58 -7.25 4.46 13.40
C ALA A 58 -7.90 3.44 14.35
N ALA A 59 -7.09 2.57 14.97
CA ALA A 59 -7.58 1.78 16.09
C ALA A 59 -7.91 2.77 17.22
N GLU A 60 -9.17 2.81 17.63
CA GLU A 60 -9.62 3.53 18.83
C GLU A 60 -9.09 2.89 20.11
#